data_AF-A0A7C1AQI9-F1
#
_entry.id   AF-A0A7C1AQI9-F1
#
_cell.length_a   1.000
_cell.length_b   1.000
_cell.length_c   1.000
_cell.angle_alpha   90.00
_cell.angle_beta   90.00
_cell.angle_gamma   90.00
#
_symmetry.space_group_name_H-M   'P 1'
#
loop_
_entity.id
_entity.type
_entity.pdbx_description
1 polymer ?
#
loop_
_entity_poly.entity_id
_entity_poly.type
_entity_poly.pdbx_seq_one_letter_code
_entity_poly.pdbx_strand_id
1 'polypeptide(L)' 'MKPRLYLRIGDKVSHNRYSHWGLGEVVEEKHSNLAGGLCIVKIAFEDGMERLFINDLENDCCCYYSGLILI' A
#
# COMPACT_ATOMS: atom_id res chain seq x y z
N MET A 1 5.90 -18.23 -7.80
CA MET A 1 5.45 -17.27 -6.75
C MET A 1 5.18 -15.95 -7.44
N LYS A 2 4.04 -15.31 -7.22
CA LYS A 2 3.86 -13.91 -7.66
C LYS A 2 4.89 -13.05 -6.89
N PRO A 3 5.57 -12.09 -7.55
CA PRO A 3 6.47 -11.19 -6.85
C PRO A 3 5.71 -10.51 -5.71
N ARG A 4 6.31 -10.47 -4.53
CA ARG A 4 5.75 -9.82 -3.35
C ARG A 4 5.71 -8.32 -3.60
N LEU A 5 4.57 -7.69 -3.37
CA LEU A 5 4.33 -6.29 -3.70
C LEU A 5 5.05 -5.38 -2.71
N TYR A 6 5.93 -4.53 -3.22
CA TYR A 6 6.45 -3.37 -2.49
C TYR A 6 6.04 -2.13 -3.28
N LEU A 7 5.25 -1.26 -2.66
CA LEU A 7 4.68 -0.08 -3.31
C LEU A 7 5.63 1.12 -3.26
N ARG A 8 5.60 1.94 -4.31
CA ARG A 8 6.37 3.18 -4.44
C ARG A 8 5.46 4.32 -4.88
N ILE A 9 5.90 5.55 -4.64
CA ILE A 9 5.18 6.75 -5.11
C ILE A 9 4.90 6.65 -6.62
N GLY A 10 3.65 6.89 -7.01
CA GLY A 10 3.16 6.79 -8.39
C GLY A 10 2.61 5.43 -8.79
N ASP A 11 2.80 4.38 -7.97
CA ASP A 11 2.18 3.08 -8.23
C ASP A 11 0.66 3.19 -8.17
N LYS A 12 -0.01 2.53 -9.11
CA LYS A 12 -1.47 2.43 -9.16
C LYS A 12 -1.93 1.09 -8.61
N VAL A 13 -2.94 1.14 -7.76
CA VAL A 13 -3.46 -0.04 -7.07
C VAL A 13 -4.97 -0.11 -7.12
N SER A 14 -5.49 -1.31 -6.85
CA SER A 14 -6.89 -1.52 -6.46
C SER A 14 -6.95 -2.39 -5.21
N HIS A 15 -8.09 -2.37 -4.53
CA HIS A 15 -8.33 -3.22 -3.37
C HIS A 15 -9.35 -4.33 -3.69
N ASN A 16 -8.97 -5.58 -3.53
CA ASN A 16 -9.81 -6.72 -3.93
C ASN A 16 -11.13 -6.86 -3.14
N ARG A 17 -11.15 -6.46 -1.86
CA ARG A 17 -12.33 -6.48 -0.98
C ARG A 17 -13.14 -5.19 -0.99
N TYR A 18 -12.54 -4.07 -1.40
CA TYR A 18 -13.12 -2.74 -1.30
C TYR A 18 -13.13 -2.08 -2.67
N SER A 19 -13.80 -2.72 -3.63
CA SER A 19 -13.90 -2.23 -5.01
C SER A 19 -14.51 -0.83 -5.10
N HIS A 20 -15.35 -0.43 -4.13
CA HIS A 20 -15.95 0.90 -4.07
C HIS A 20 -14.95 2.02 -3.79
N TRP A 21 -13.70 1.72 -3.39
CA TRP A 21 -12.65 2.73 -3.28
C TRP A 21 -12.15 3.20 -4.65
N GLY A 22 -12.41 2.43 -5.72
CA GLY A 22 -11.88 2.68 -7.05
C GLY A 22 -10.36 2.46 -7.13
N LEU A 23 -9.73 3.11 -8.09
CA LEU A 23 -8.27 3.10 -8.23
C LEU A 23 -7.61 3.95 -7.15
N GLY A 24 -6.46 3.50 -6.68
CA GLY A 24 -5.60 4.24 -5.77
C GLY A 24 -4.28 4.59 -6.44
N GLU A 25 -3.72 5.74 -6.09
CA GLU A 25 -2.35 6.12 -6.43
C GLU A 25 -1.55 6.33 -5.15
N VAL A 26 -0.34 5.77 -5.10
CA VAL A 26 0.57 5.98 -3.96
C VAL A 26 1.12 7.40 -4.05
N VAL A 27 0.75 8.24 -3.08
CA VAL A 27 1.13 9.66 -3.03
C VAL A 27 2.26 9.93 -2.03
N GLU A 28 2.53 9.01 -1.12
CA GLU A 28 3.58 9.15 -0.11
C GLU A 28 4.16 7.77 0.23
N GLU A 29 5.48 7.70 0.38
CA GLU A 29 6.21 6.55 0.91
C GLU A 29 7.11 7.05 2.05
N LYS A 30 7.04 6.39 3.21
CA LYS A 30 7.85 6.71 4.38
C LYS A 30 8.56 5.46 4.88
N HIS A 31 9.87 5.58 5.02
CA HIS A 31 10.72 4.52 5.56
C HIS A 31 11.46 5.03 6.79
N SER A 32 11.41 4.25 7.88
CA SER A 32 12.20 4.50 9.08
C SER A 32 13.59 3.88 8.95
N ASN A 33 14.62 4.63 9.32
CA ASN A 33 16.00 4.15 9.35
C ASN A 33 16.41 3.53 10.70
N LEU A 34 15.47 3.42 11.65
CA LEU A 34 15.70 2.81 12.96
C LEU A 34 15.44 1.30 12.88
N ALA A 35 16.22 0.52 13.64
CA ALA A 35 15.97 -0.91 13.80
C ALA A 35 14.57 -1.14 14.38
N GLY A 36 13.76 -1.97 13.69
CA GLY A 36 12.35 -2.21 14.03
C GLY A 36 11.39 -1.08 13.63
N GLY A 37 11.87 -0.10 12.85
CA GLY A 37 11.03 0.96 12.30
C GLY A 37 10.04 0.45 11.25
N LEU A 38 8.99 1.25 11.00
CA LEU A 38 7.96 0.90 10.02
C LEU A 38 8.25 1.51 8.64
N CYS A 39 7.89 0.76 7.60
CA CYS A 39 7.66 1.30 6.27
C CYS A 39 6.15 1.45 6.03
N ILE A 40 5.72 2.63 5.58
CA ILE A 40 4.31 2.93 5.32
C ILE A 40 4.15 3.65 3.99
N VAL A 41 3.00 3.44 3.34
CA VAL A 41 2.58 4.19 2.16
C VAL A 41 1.23 4.84 2.38
N LYS A 42 1.03 6.01 1.78
CA LYS A 42 -0.27 6.68 1.69
C LYS A 42 -0.80 6.54 0.28
N ILE A 43 -2.05 6.12 0.16
CA ILE A 43 -2.72 5.89 -1.11
C ILE A 43 -3.95 6.79 -1.16
N ALA A 44 -4.03 7.63 -2.19
CA ALA A 44 -5.20 8.44 -2.49
C ALA A 44 -6.10 7.63 -3.44
N PHE A 45 -7.33 7.34 -2.99
CA PHE A 45 -8.31 6.57 -3.75
C PHE A 45 -9.32 7.49 -4.47
N GLU A 46 -9.91 6.98 -5.55
CA GLU A 46 -10.95 7.67 -6.34
C GLU A 46 -12.22 7.97 -5.53
N ASP A 47 -12.46 7.27 -4.42
CA ASP A 47 -13.52 7.60 -3.47
C ASP A 47 -13.26 8.88 -2.65
N GLY A 48 -12.14 9.57 -2.92
CA GLY A 48 -11.76 10.83 -2.29
C GLY A 48 -11.07 10.66 -0.94
N MET A 49 -10.83 9.43 -0.49
CA MET A 49 -10.22 9.15 0.80
C MET A 49 -8.76 8.73 0.66
N GLU A 50 -7.90 9.26 1.53
CA GLU A 50 -6.53 8.79 1.70
C GLU A 50 -6.46 7.70 2.76
N ARG A 51 -5.68 6.65 2.50
CA ARG A 51 -5.51 5.53 3.43
C ARG A 51 -4.03 5.18 3.58
N LEU A 52 -3.63 4.82 4.80
CA LEU A 52 -2.27 4.41 5.12
C LEU A 52 -2.18 2.89 5.21
N PHE A 53 -1.12 2.33 4.65
CA PHE A 53 -0.82 0.90 4.73
C PHE A 53 0.63 0.67 5.13
N ILE A 54 0.88 -0.44 5.81
CA ILE A 54 2.23 -0.92 6.09
C ILE A 54 2.81 -1.47 4.79
N ASN A 55 3.97 -0.98 4.38
CA ASN A 55 4.66 -1.38 3.14
C ASN A 55 5.91 -2.19 3.47
N ASP A 56 5.76 -3.13 4.39
CA ASP A 56 6.82 -4.00 4.88
C ASP A 56 6.38 -5.46 4.76
N LEU A 57 7.08 -6.24 3.95
CA LEU A 57 6.75 -7.64 3.66
C LEU A 57 7.01 -8.59 4.82
N GLU A 58 7.82 -8.18 5.80
CA GLU A 58 8.09 -8.91 7.03
C GLU A 58 7.01 -8.64 8.10
N ASN A 59 6.14 -7.67 7.86
CA ASN A 59 5.03 -7.34 8.74
C ASN A 59 3.75 -8.08 8.33
N ASP A 60 3.09 -8.74 9.29
CA ASP A 60 1.84 -9.49 9.05
C ASP A 60 0.69 -8.60 8.55
N CYS A 61 0.76 -7.29 8.80
CA CYS A 61 -0.22 -6.30 8.36
C CYS A 61 0.17 -5.59 7.06
N CYS A 62 1.14 -6.12 6.30
CA CYS A 62 1.55 -5.56 5.01
C CYS A 62 0.38 -5.30 4.05
N CYS A 63 0.47 -4.23 3.26
CA CYS A 63 -0.44 -3.86 2.18
C CYS A 63 -0.73 -5.02 1.22
N TYR A 64 0.28 -5.85 0.95
CA TYR A 64 0.15 -7.05 0.13
C TYR A 64 -0.85 -8.06 0.73
N TYR A 65 -0.84 -8.25 2.05
CA TYR A 65 -1.75 -9.17 2.74
C TYR A 65 -3.13 -8.55 3.01
N SER A 66 -3.23 -7.22 3.04
CA SER A 66 -4.51 -6.52 3.27
C SER A 66 -5.45 -6.59 2.07
N GLY A 67 -4.94 -6.89 0.87
CA GLY A 67 -5.73 -7.06 -0.35
C GLY A 67 -5.46 -6.03 -1.45
N LEU A 68 -4.38 -5.26 -1.33
CA LEU A 68 -3.93 -4.36 -2.38
C LEU A 68 -3.26 -5.12 -3.53
N ILE A 69 -3.60 -4.74 -4.75
CA ILE A 69 -3.10 -5.33 -5.99
C ILE A 69 -2.59 -4.20 -6.89
N LEU A 70 -1.37 -4.34 -7.40
CA LEU A 70 -0.80 -3.44 -8.40
C LEU A 70 -1.49 -3.62 -9.76
N ILE A 71 -1.68 -2.52 -10.48
CA ILE A 71 -2.27 -2.47 -11.82
C ILE A 71 -1.19 -2.25 -12.88
#